data_AF-A0A3Q2CCB6-F1
#
_entry.id   AF-A0A3Q2CCB6-F1
#
_cell.length_a   1.000
_cell.length_b   1.000
_cell.length_c   1.000
_cell.angle_alpha   90.00
_cell.angle_beta   90.00
_cell.angle_gamma   90.00
#
_symmetry.space_group_name_H-M   'P 1'
#
loop_
_entity.id
_entity.type
_entity.pdbx_description
1 polymer ?
#
loop_
_entity_poly.entity_id
_entity_poly.type
_entity_poly.pdbx_seq_one_letter_code
_entity_poly.pdbx_strand_id
1 'polypeptide(L)'
;LGYLPDEYKMGRTKIFIRHPRTLYATEDAYEKCKHDLGEFELNLKSTKLQIETCWRGAQARKEKEKRAWAVKVIKKFIKAYINRGEAKSTDNSEYLAFVRQSYLNRLKNNLPKTVLDKTTWLTPPSVVAEVASEILRKLHYRLMVRRYVRGITPQRKAQLQLKIVTSSIFKDKKENYPQSVSQPFLDTRISEQEINSRVLSMIRNEHIKYSVPVIKYDRNGFKPRPRQLILTQTAAYVVEEAKVKQRVSYSSLKGISVSNLSDGIIVFHITCENPKQKGDLVIQCDHLYEFLTKLSIIANKQNIIKVVQGSIKIEIQTGKESAVDFSRGQEPQVYKAKNGHLMVVSLDLCSGLNFPCRIQ
;
A
#
# COMPACT_ATOMS: atom_id res chain seq x y z
N LEU A 1 -84.75 1.82 -35.16
CA LEU A 1 -85.15 1.70 -36.57
C LEU A 1 -86.08 0.51 -36.84
N GLY A 2 -86.16 -0.51 -35.96
CA GLY A 2 -87.27 -1.49 -35.99
C GLY A 2 -87.23 -2.48 -37.15
N TYR A 3 -86.07 -2.71 -37.75
CA TYR A 3 -85.91 -3.61 -38.90
C TYR A 3 -86.21 -5.07 -38.56
N LEU A 4 -86.90 -5.75 -39.47
CA LEU A 4 -87.26 -7.16 -39.30
C LEU A 4 -86.06 -8.08 -39.64
N PRO A 5 -85.99 -9.30 -39.09
CA PRO A 5 -84.86 -10.22 -39.29
C PRO A 5 -84.62 -10.69 -40.74
N ASP A 6 -85.60 -10.50 -41.62
CA ASP A 6 -85.54 -10.79 -43.04
C ASP A 6 -84.95 -9.65 -43.88
N GLU A 7 -84.94 -8.41 -43.36
CA GLU A 7 -84.42 -7.23 -44.06
C GLU A 7 -82.87 -7.15 -44.04
N TYR A 8 -82.23 -7.82 -43.08
CA TYR A 8 -80.77 -7.88 -42.95
C TYR A 8 -80.28 -9.27 -42.51
N LYS A 9 -78.98 -9.52 -42.62
CA LYS A 9 -78.32 -10.72 -42.09
C LYS A 9 -76.95 -10.37 -41.56
N MET A 10 -76.62 -10.85 -40.37
CA MET A 10 -75.28 -10.70 -39.79
C MET A 10 -74.36 -11.77 -40.38
N GLY A 11 -73.27 -11.35 -41.03
CA GLY A 11 -72.16 -12.22 -41.40
C GLY A 11 -71.13 -12.32 -40.27
N ARG A 12 -70.07 -13.11 -40.48
CA ARG A 12 -68.98 -13.25 -39.49
C ARG A 12 -68.25 -11.93 -39.19
N THR A 13 -68.19 -11.01 -40.16
CA THR A 13 -67.45 -9.73 -40.04
C THR A 13 -68.21 -8.50 -40.53
N LYS A 14 -69.33 -8.67 -41.25
CA LYS A 14 -70.08 -7.58 -41.89
C LYS A 14 -71.59 -7.84 -41.85
N ILE A 15 -72.36 -6.76 -41.88
CA ILE A 15 -73.83 -6.80 -41.99
C ILE A 15 -74.22 -6.76 -43.47
N PHE A 16 -75.13 -7.63 -43.89
CA PHE A 16 -75.67 -7.67 -45.25
C PHE A 16 -77.12 -7.20 -45.23
N ILE A 17 -77.41 -6.10 -45.93
CA ILE A 17 -78.77 -5.55 -46.07
C ILE A 17 -79.36 -6.10 -47.36
N ARG A 18 -80.57 -6.69 -47.29
CA ARG A 18 -81.17 -7.38 -48.44
C ARG A 18 -81.88 -6.44 -49.41
N HIS A 19 -82.48 -5.38 -48.89
CA HIS A 19 -83.31 -4.47 -49.68
C HIS A 19 -82.72 -3.05 -49.68
N PRO A 20 -82.61 -2.39 -50.86
CA PRO A 20 -82.14 -1.00 -50.95
C PRO A 20 -82.96 -0.03 -50.08
N ARG A 21 -84.26 -0.29 -49.92
CA ARG A 21 -85.15 0.52 -49.06
C ARG A 21 -84.66 0.59 -47.61
N THR A 22 -84.18 -0.52 -47.05
CA THR A 22 -83.66 -0.59 -45.68
C THR A 22 -82.36 0.21 -45.56
N LEU A 23 -81.50 0.14 -46.59
CA LEU A 23 -80.27 0.95 -46.65
C LEU A 23 -80.61 2.45 -46.68
N TYR A 24 -81.49 2.89 -47.59
CA TYR A 24 -81.89 4.30 -47.69
C TYR A 24 -82.60 4.79 -46.43
N ALA A 25 -83.47 3.99 -45.82
CA ALA A 25 -84.10 4.33 -44.54
C ALA A 25 -83.08 4.46 -43.39
N THR A 26 -82.00 3.67 -43.43
CA THR A 26 -80.90 3.78 -42.46
C THR A 26 -80.10 5.05 -42.70
N GLU A 27 -79.80 5.39 -43.96
CA GLU A 27 -79.08 6.61 -44.33
C GLU A 27 -79.89 7.87 -44.01
N ASP A 28 -81.19 7.88 -44.30
CA ASP A 28 -82.09 9.00 -43.96
C ASP A 28 -82.20 9.18 -42.45
N ALA A 29 -82.24 8.08 -41.69
CA ALA A 29 -82.22 8.15 -40.23
C ALA A 29 -80.86 8.62 -39.71
N TYR A 30 -79.78 8.20 -40.35
CA TYR A 30 -78.42 8.65 -40.03
C TYR A 30 -78.29 10.15 -40.27
N GLU A 31 -78.70 10.68 -41.43
CA GLU A 31 -78.66 12.12 -41.73
C GLU A 31 -79.54 12.93 -40.75
N LYS A 32 -80.69 12.40 -40.32
CA LYS A 32 -81.52 13.04 -39.28
C LYS A 32 -80.84 13.07 -37.91
N CYS A 33 -80.14 12.01 -37.51
CA CYS A 33 -79.46 11.89 -36.22
C CYS A 33 -77.99 12.35 -36.26
N LYS A 34 -77.48 12.78 -37.42
CA LYS A 34 -76.08 13.18 -37.63
C LYS A 34 -75.69 14.36 -36.75
N HIS A 35 -76.63 15.29 -36.54
CA HIS A 35 -76.47 16.42 -35.63
C HIS A 35 -76.29 15.93 -34.18
N ASP A 36 -77.14 15.02 -33.72
CA ASP A 36 -77.10 14.46 -32.35
C ASP A 36 -75.80 13.67 -32.09
N LEU A 37 -75.30 12.95 -33.09
CA LEU A 37 -74.01 12.25 -33.02
C LEU A 37 -72.82 13.22 -32.94
N GLY A 38 -72.86 14.32 -33.69
CA GLY A 38 -71.85 15.38 -33.62
C GLY A 38 -71.86 16.10 -32.27
N GLU A 39 -73.04 16.34 -31.71
CA GLU A 39 -73.22 16.90 -30.36
C GLU A 39 -72.65 15.95 -29.29
N PHE A 40 -72.88 14.65 -29.41
CA PHE A 40 -72.29 13.64 -28.54
C PHE A 40 -70.76 13.61 -28.60
N GLU A 41 -70.17 13.70 -29.80
CA GLU A 41 -68.71 13.76 -29.97
C GLU A 41 -68.10 15.05 -29.38
N LEU A 42 -68.77 16.19 -29.54
CA LEU A 42 -68.37 17.46 -28.93
C LEU A 42 -68.46 17.40 -27.40
N ASN A 43 -69.49 16.75 -26.86
CA ASN A 43 -69.64 16.52 -25.42
C ASN A 43 -68.55 15.60 -24.87
N LEU A 44 -68.16 14.54 -25.60
CA LEU A 44 -67.03 13.68 -25.24
C LEU A 44 -65.68 14.42 -25.27
N LYS A 45 -65.46 15.29 -26.28
CA LYS A 45 -64.24 16.13 -26.34
C LYS A 45 -64.19 17.13 -25.19
N SER A 46 -65.32 17.75 -24.87
CA SER A 46 -65.46 18.72 -23.79
C SER A 46 -65.24 18.09 -22.41
N THR A 47 -65.83 16.92 -22.15
CA THR A 47 -65.63 16.16 -20.90
C THR A 47 -64.18 15.68 -20.75
N LYS A 48 -63.54 15.22 -21.83
CA LYS A 48 -62.10 14.88 -21.82
C LYS A 48 -61.23 16.09 -21.47
N LEU A 49 -61.50 17.25 -22.05
CA LEU A 49 -60.79 18.50 -21.74
C LEU A 49 -61.02 18.96 -20.29
N GLN A 50 -62.23 18.81 -19.76
CA GLN A 50 -62.54 19.10 -18.36
C GLN A 50 -61.77 18.20 -17.38
N ILE A 51 -61.66 16.90 -17.68
CA ILE A 51 -60.88 15.97 -16.86
C ILE A 51 -59.38 16.34 -16.91
N GLU A 52 -58.86 16.63 -18.10
CA GLU A 52 -57.46 16.99 -18.28
C GLU A 52 -57.10 18.31 -17.56
N THR A 53 -57.93 19.34 -17.69
CA THR A 53 -57.72 20.62 -16.99
C THR A 53 -57.85 20.48 -15.47
N CYS A 54 -58.81 19.68 -14.99
CA CYS A 54 -58.96 19.36 -13.57
C CYS A 54 -57.72 18.63 -13.02
N TRP A 55 -57.19 17.65 -13.76
CA TRP A 55 -55.99 16.91 -13.40
C TRP A 55 -54.74 17.79 -13.35
N ARG A 56 -54.52 18.63 -14.39
CA ARG A 56 -53.43 19.62 -14.40
C ARG A 56 -53.55 20.58 -13.21
N GLY A 57 -54.76 21.02 -12.87
CA GLY A 57 -55.03 21.84 -11.69
C GLY A 57 -54.74 21.13 -10.37
N ALA A 58 -55.08 19.85 -10.23
CA ALA A 58 -54.76 19.04 -9.06
C ALA A 58 -53.24 18.84 -8.91
N GLN A 59 -52.52 18.57 -10.00
CA GLN A 59 -51.07 18.48 -10.01
C GLN A 59 -50.42 19.81 -9.59
N ALA A 60 -50.87 20.95 -10.14
CA ALA A 60 -50.38 22.27 -9.79
C ALA A 60 -50.59 22.60 -8.29
N ARG A 61 -51.75 22.22 -7.72
CA ARG A 61 -52.01 22.38 -6.27
C ARG A 61 -51.05 21.53 -5.42
N LYS A 62 -50.83 20.27 -5.79
CA LYS A 62 -49.86 19.40 -5.11
C LYS A 62 -48.43 19.95 -5.19
N GLU A 63 -48.03 20.51 -6.33
CA GLU A 63 -46.73 21.17 -6.48
C GLU A 63 -46.63 22.44 -5.62
N LYS A 64 -47.70 23.25 -5.55
CA LYS A 64 -47.76 24.43 -4.67
C LYS A 64 -47.59 24.04 -3.20
N GLU A 65 -48.27 22.99 -2.75
CA GLU A 65 -48.14 22.46 -1.38
C GLU A 65 -46.71 21.97 -1.11
N LYS A 66 -46.11 21.22 -2.04
CA LYS A 66 -44.72 20.79 -1.95
C LYS A 66 -43.75 21.96 -1.84
N ARG A 67 -43.95 23.02 -2.64
CA ARG A 67 -43.14 24.25 -2.59
C ARG A 67 -43.32 24.97 -1.26
N ALA A 68 -44.54 25.13 -0.78
CA ALA A 68 -44.83 25.76 0.51
C ALA A 68 -44.18 24.99 1.68
N TRP A 69 -44.26 23.66 1.65
CA TRP A 69 -43.58 22.80 2.62
C TRP A 69 -42.06 22.97 2.56
N ALA A 70 -41.46 22.96 1.37
CA ALA A 70 -40.02 23.16 1.21
C ALA A 70 -39.54 24.50 1.77
N VAL A 71 -40.30 25.59 1.53
CA VAL A 71 -40.02 26.91 2.11
C VAL A 71 -40.05 26.87 3.63
N LYS A 72 -41.02 26.18 4.23
CA LYS A 72 -41.12 26.02 5.69
C LYS A 72 -39.89 25.28 6.26
N VAL A 73 -39.45 24.21 5.61
CA VAL A 73 -38.26 23.43 6.01
C VAL A 73 -36.99 24.30 5.93
N ILE A 74 -36.78 25.02 4.83
CA ILE A 74 -35.60 25.88 4.65
C ILE A 74 -35.58 27.01 5.69
N LYS A 75 -36.71 27.69 5.92
CA LYS A 75 -36.80 28.75 6.93
C LYS A 75 -36.49 28.22 8.34
N LYS A 76 -37.00 27.03 8.68
CA LYS A 76 -36.70 26.37 9.96
C LYS A 76 -35.20 26.08 10.10
N PHE A 77 -34.57 25.55 9.04
CA PHE A 77 -33.14 25.28 9.03
C PHE A 77 -32.28 26.54 9.23
N ILE A 78 -32.61 27.64 8.53
CA ILE A 78 -31.90 28.92 8.66
C ILE A 78 -32.04 29.48 10.08
N LYS A 79 -33.25 29.47 10.63
CA LYS A 79 -33.49 29.93 12.02
C LYS A 79 -32.65 29.12 13.02
N ALA A 80 -32.61 27.81 12.86
CA ALA A 80 -31.80 26.93 13.70
C ALA A 80 -30.28 27.15 13.54
N TYR A 81 -29.81 27.47 12.32
CA TYR A 81 -28.41 27.82 12.06
C TYR A 81 -28.00 29.12 12.77
N ILE A 82 -28.86 30.13 12.75
CA ILE A 82 -28.61 31.41 13.45
C ILE A 82 -28.47 31.15 14.95
N ASN A 83 -29.34 30.33 15.52
CA ASN A 83 -29.39 29.99 16.96
C ASN A 83 -28.47 28.83 17.38
N ARG A 84 -27.45 28.49 16.57
CA ARG A 84 -26.59 27.30 16.79
C ARG A 84 -25.70 27.38 18.04
N GLY A 85 -25.45 28.58 18.56
CA GLY A 85 -24.64 28.82 19.76
C GLY A 85 -25.46 28.83 21.07
N GLU A 86 -26.77 28.81 20.97
CA GLU A 86 -27.68 28.81 22.12
C GLU A 86 -27.81 27.39 22.71
N ALA A 87 -28.28 27.29 23.95
CA ALA A 87 -28.62 26.02 24.57
C ALA A 87 -29.65 25.25 23.72
N LYS A 88 -29.66 23.93 23.85
CA LYS A 88 -30.55 23.06 23.06
C LYS A 88 -32.02 23.43 23.33
N SER A 89 -32.67 24.03 22.34
CA SER A 89 -34.10 24.35 22.29
C SER A 89 -34.80 23.44 21.29
N THR A 90 -36.13 23.41 21.30
CA THR A 90 -36.92 22.64 20.33
C THR A 90 -36.57 23.04 18.88
N ASP A 91 -36.32 24.33 18.65
CA ASP A 91 -36.06 24.92 17.33
C ASP A 91 -34.67 24.56 16.77
N ASN A 92 -33.62 24.47 17.59
CA ASN A 92 -32.25 24.17 17.12
C ASN A 92 -31.89 22.68 17.14
N SER A 93 -32.68 21.83 17.81
CA SER A 93 -32.39 20.42 18.04
C SER A 93 -32.16 19.59 16.77
N GLU A 94 -33.00 19.78 15.74
CA GLU A 94 -32.90 19.07 14.46
C GLU A 94 -31.64 19.47 13.68
N TYR A 95 -31.28 20.75 13.69
CA TYR A 95 -30.07 21.24 13.04
C TYR A 95 -28.82 20.69 13.74
N LEU A 96 -28.77 20.72 15.08
CA LEU A 96 -27.65 20.17 15.84
C LEU A 96 -27.47 18.66 15.57
N ALA A 97 -28.57 17.90 15.50
CA ALA A 97 -28.55 16.48 15.15
C ALA A 97 -28.04 16.27 13.72
N PHE A 98 -28.53 17.06 12.76
CA PHE A 98 -28.08 17.03 11.37
C PHE A 98 -26.58 17.30 11.23
N VAL A 99 -26.06 18.35 11.87
CA VAL A 99 -24.62 18.70 11.82
C VAL A 99 -23.77 17.57 12.40
N ARG A 100 -24.18 16.99 13.54
CA ARG A 100 -23.49 15.84 14.15
C ARG A 100 -23.47 14.64 13.22
N GLN A 101 -24.62 14.27 12.65
CA GLN A 101 -24.74 13.13 11.74
C GLN A 101 -23.94 13.35 10.45
N SER A 102 -24.04 14.55 9.86
CA SER A 102 -23.30 14.93 8.65
C SER A 102 -21.79 14.87 8.88
N TYR A 103 -21.31 15.40 10.01
CA TYR A 103 -19.90 15.31 10.38
C TYR A 103 -19.43 13.86 10.50
N LEU A 104 -20.18 13.00 11.22
CA LEU A 104 -19.82 11.59 11.38
C LEU A 104 -19.81 10.83 10.03
N ASN A 105 -20.76 11.10 9.14
CA ASN A 105 -20.78 10.51 7.80
C ASN A 105 -19.59 10.94 6.94
N ARG A 106 -19.22 12.23 6.99
CA ARG A 106 -18.03 12.74 6.29
C ARG A 106 -16.75 12.16 6.88
N LEU A 107 -16.67 12.09 8.21
CA LEU A 107 -15.53 11.53 8.93
C LEU A 107 -15.33 10.06 8.56
N LYS A 108 -16.40 9.25 8.57
CA LYS A 108 -16.37 7.84 8.14
C LYS A 108 -15.71 7.65 6.76
N ASN A 109 -15.99 8.55 5.82
CA ASN A 109 -15.47 8.47 4.47
C ASN A 109 -14.03 9.00 4.33
N ASN A 110 -13.53 9.75 5.32
CA ASN A 110 -12.22 10.39 5.33
C ASN A 110 -11.39 9.95 6.56
N LEU A 111 -11.52 8.69 6.96
CA LEU A 111 -10.68 8.16 8.04
C LEU A 111 -9.24 7.93 7.54
N PRO A 112 -8.22 8.21 8.39
CA PRO A 112 -6.85 7.83 8.11
C PRO A 112 -6.73 6.34 7.79
N LYS A 113 -6.04 6.01 6.70
CA LYS A 113 -5.90 4.62 6.22
C LYS A 113 -4.70 3.89 6.83
N THR A 114 -3.71 4.63 7.31
CA THR A 114 -2.48 4.08 7.89
C THR A 114 -2.23 4.69 9.27
N VAL A 115 -1.49 3.98 10.12
CA VAL A 115 -1.12 4.45 11.46
C VAL A 115 -0.24 5.72 11.41
N LEU A 116 0.52 5.89 10.33
CA LEU A 116 1.44 7.02 10.16
C LEU A 116 0.77 8.27 9.58
N ASP A 117 -0.38 8.11 8.95
CA ASP A 117 -1.18 9.23 8.46
C ASP A 117 -1.77 9.99 9.64
N LYS A 118 -1.27 11.19 9.91
CA LYS A 118 -1.71 12.08 11.00
C LYS A 118 -2.48 13.31 10.51
N THR A 119 -2.61 13.49 9.19
CA THR A 119 -3.08 14.74 8.58
C THR A 119 -4.48 14.65 8.01
N THR A 120 -4.96 13.45 7.66
CA THR A 120 -6.26 13.23 6.99
C THR A 120 -7.48 13.47 7.88
N TRP A 121 -7.32 13.88 9.15
CA TRP A 121 -8.45 14.08 10.05
C TRP A 121 -9.23 15.36 9.74
N LEU A 122 -10.55 15.25 9.51
CA LEU A 122 -11.39 16.39 9.18
C LEU A 122 -11.51 17.38 10.36
N THR A 123 -11.47 18.67 10.04
CA THR A 123 -11.76 19.73 11.00
C THR A 123 -13.23 19.69 11.41
N PRO A 124 -13.54 19.62 12.72
CA PRO A 124 -14.92 19.56 13.18
C PRO A 124 -15.62 20.93 13.04
N PRO A 125 -16.93 20.96 12.74
CA PRO A 125 -17.74 22.17 12.87
C PRO A 125 -17.77 22.65 14.33
N SER A 126 -17.86 23.96 14.57
CA SER A 126 -17.88 24.55 15.93
C SER A 126 -18.93 23.94 16.88
N VAL A 127 -20.04 23.47 16.31
CA VAL A 127 -21.14 22.79 17.01
C VAL A 127 -20.76 21.41 17.54
N VAL A 128 -19.90 20.70 16.82
CA VAL A 128 -19.32 19.43 17.26
C VAL A 128 -18.05 19.81 18.00
N ALA A 129 -18.17 20.05 19.31
CA ALA A 129 -17.05 20.48 20.14
C ALA A 129 -15.74 19.79 19.75
N GLU A 130 -14.66 20.55 19.63
CA GLU A 130 -13.33 20.03 19.24
C GLU A 130 -12.93 18.82 20.09
N VAL A 131 -13.31 18.84 21.38
CA VAL A 131 -13.15 17.73 22.33
C VAL A 131 -13.74 16.42 21.83
N ALA A 132 -14.94 16.43 21.24
CA ALA A 132 -15.59 15.23 20.72
C ALA A 132 -14.85 14.65 19.51
N SER A 133 -14.42 15.53 18.58
CA SER A 133 -13.58 15.12 17.44
C SER A 133 -12.25 14.53 17.91
N GLU A 134 -11.63 15.15 18.92
CA GLU A 134 -10.36 14.69 19.47
C GLU A 134 -10.48 13.34 20.18
N ILE A 135 -11.57 13.10 20.91
CA ILE A 135 -11.86 11.79 21.52
C ILE A 135 -12.00 10.71 20.43
N LEU A 136 -12.77 10.99 19.37
CA LEU A 136 -12.94 10.08 18.25
C LEU A 136 -11.61 9.81 17.53
N ARG A 137 -10.78 10.84 17.36
CA ARG A 137 -9.44 10.73 16.78
C ARG A 137 -8.58 9.79 17.60
N LYS A 138 -8.46 10.03 18.90
CA LYS A 138 -7.70 9.19 19.82
C LYS A 138 -8.20 7.74 19.81
N LEU A 139 -9.52 7.54 19.81
CA LEU A 139 -10.13 6.23 19.76
C LEU A 139 -9.79 5.48 18.46
N HIS A 140 -9.91 6.16 17.31
CA HIS A 140 -9.58 5.59 15.99
C HIS A 140 -8.12 5.18 15.89
N TYR A 141 -7.17 6.07 16.24
CA TYR A 141 -5.75 5.72 16.23
C TYR A 141 -5.42 4.59 17.20
N ARG A 142 -6.00 4.58 18.41
CA ARG A 142 -5.80 3.49 19.36
C ARG A 142 -6.29 2.15 18.80
N LEU A 143 -7.44 2.15 18.13
CA LEU A 143 -7.98 0.96 17.47
C LEU A 143 -7.08 0.52 16.31
N MET A 144 -6.62 1.45 15.47
CA MET A 144 -5.72 1.14 14.35
C MET A 144 -4.40 0.55 14.84
N VAL A 145 -3.76 1.16 15.84
CA VAL A 145 -2.53 0.65 16.45
C VAL A 145 -2.77 -0.74 17.03
N ARG A 146 -3.86 -0.95 17.76
CA ARG A 146 -4.20 -2.25 18.35
C ARG A 146 -4.43 -3.30 17.27
N ARG A 147 -5.13 -2.97 16.18
CA ARG A 147 -5.38 -3.87 15.05
C ARG A 147 -4.07 -4.20 14.32
N TYR A 148 -3.20 -3.22 14.10
CA TYR A 148 -1.89 -3.43 13.50
C TYR A 148 -1.02 -4.33 14.37
N VAL A 149 -0.81 -3.98 15.64
CA VAL A 149 0.06 -4.72 16.57
C VAL A 149 -0.43 -6.15 16.80
N ARG A 150 -1.75 -6.35 16.93
CA ARG A 150 -2.33 -7.70 17.11
C ARG A 150 -2.42 -8.49 15.81
N GLY A 151 -2.47 -7.83 14.67
CA GLY A 151 -2.55 -8.48 13.35
C GLY A 151 -1.19 -8.93 12.80
N ILE A 152 -0.07 -8.46 13.37
CA ILE A 152 1.27 -8.85 12.95
C ILE A 152 1.62 -10.23 13.50
N THR A 153 1.98 -11.15 12.60
CA THR A 153 2.51 -12.47 12.98
C THR A 153 3.90 -12.36 13.62
N PRO A 154 4.30 -13.29 14.51
CA PRO A 154 5.63 -13.30 15.11
C PRO A 154 6.77 -13.27 14.08
N GLN A 155 6.61 -14.00 12.97
CA GLN A 155 7.56 -14.05 11.87
C GLN A 155 7.69 -12.68 11.19
N ARG A 156 6.56 -12.01 10.90
CA ARG A 156 6.58 -10.67 10.32
C ARG A 156 7.17 -9.64 11.27
N LYS A 157 6.90 -9.75 12.57
CA LYS A 157 7.51 -8.90 13.60
C LYS A 157 9.02 -9.05 13.62
N ALA A 158 9.54 -10.28 13.64
CA ALA A 158 10.97 -10.56 13.60
C ALA A 158 11.60 -9.97 12.33
N GLN A 159 10.97 -10.18 11.17
CA GLN A 159 11.42 -9.62 9.89
C GLN A 159 11.50 -8.09 9.92
N LEU A 160 10.50 -7.41 10.47
CA LEU A 160 10.49 -5.95 10.61
C LEU A 160 11.57 -5.46 11.57
N GLN A 161 11.80 -6.16 12.69
CA GLN A 161 12.87 -5.83 13.63
C GLN A 161 14.25 -5.91 12.97
N LEU A 162 14.50 -6.96 12.18
CA LEU A 162 15.74 -7.06 11.40
C LEU A 162 15.88 -5.88 10.43
N LYS A 163 14.83 -5.58 9.65
CA LYS A 163 14.87 -4.47 8.69
C LYS A 163 15.04 -3.09 9.34
N ILE A 164 14.54 -2.88 10.56
CA ILE A 164 14.77 -1.64 11.33
C ILE A 164 16.26 -1.51 11.66
N VAL A 165 16.90 -2.58 12.14
CA VAL A 165 18.36 -2.60 12.40
C VAL A 165 19.15 -2.39 11.11
N THR A 166 18.76 -3.04 10.01
CA THR A 166 19.40 -2.78 8.71
C THR A 166 19.25 -1.32 8.30
N SER A 167 18.06 -0.73 8.48
CA SER A 167 17.79 0.67 8.12
C SER A 167 18.62 1.63 8.96
N SER A 168 18.80 1.41 10.26
CA SER A 168 19.62 2.30 11.09
C SER A 168 21.10 2.29 10.66
N ILE A 169 21.58 1.14 10.19
CA ILE A 169 22.97 0.97 9.75
C ILE A 169 23.16 1.60 8.36
N PHE A 170 22.33 1.26 7.37
CA PHE A 170 22.62 1.51 5.94
C PHE A 170 21.77 2.57 5.25
N LYS A 171 20.61 2.95 5.80
CA LYS A 171 19.73 3.93 5.17
C LYS A 171 20.48 5.25 4.95
N ASP A 172 20.38 5.78 3.74
CA ASP A 172 21.03 7.02 3.28
C ASP A 172 22.56 7.00 3.33
N LYS A 173 23.19 5.83 3.60
CA LYS A 173 24.65 5.67 3.65
C LYS A 173 25.21 4.81 2.51
N LYS A 174 24.43 3.84 2.00
CA LYS A 174 24.83 2.94 0.91
C LYS A 174 23.81 2.97 -0.23
N GLU A 175 24.28 3.12 -1.46
CA GLU A 175 23.46 3.43 -2.65
C GLU A 175 22.43 2.36 -3.00
N ASN A 176 22.80 1.08 -2.96
CA ASN A 176 21.90 -0.03 -3.33
C ASN A 176 21.00 -0.50 -2.19
N TYR A 177 20.99 0.19 -1.04
CA TYR A 177 20.14 -0.19 0.11
C TYR A 177 18.63 -0.15 -0.22
N PRO A 178 18.08 0.88 -0.90
CA PRO A 178 16.64 0.95 -1.19
C PRO A 178 16.10 -0.25 -1.96
N GLN A 179 16.90 -0.80 -2.89
CA GLN A 179 16.56 -1.99 -3.68
C GLN A 179 16.44 -3.25 -2.80
N SER A 180 17.21 -3.32 -1.70
CA SER A 180 17.20 -4.44 -0.76
C SER A 180 15.98 -4.48 0.17
N VAL A 181 15.22 -3.38 0.29
CA VAL A 181 14.14 -3.24 1.27
C VAL A 181 12.99 -4.21 0.99
N SER A 182 12.66 -4.42 -0.29
CA SER A 182 11.58 -5.32 -0.72
C SER A 182 11.91 -6.80 -0.53
N GLN A 183 13.20 -7.17 -0.49
CA GLN A 183 13.64 -8.55 -0.38
C GLN A 183 13.55 -9.05 1.08
N PRO A 184 12.79 -10.11 1.38
CA PRO A 184 12.73 -10.67 2.73
C PRO A 184 14.05 -11.34 3.11
N PHE A 185 14.33 -11.38 4.42
CA PHE A 185 15.48 -12.11 4.94
C PHE A 185 15.09 -13.54 5.21
N LEU A 186 15.96 -14.48 4.86
CA LEU A 186 15.76 -15.91 5.12
C LEU A 186 16.43 -16.33 6.42
N ASP A 187 16.04 -17.45 7.03
CA ASP A 187 16.63 -17.95 8.27
C ASP A 187 18.08 -18.41 8.08
N THR A 188 18.39 -19.11 6.98
CA THR A 188 19.75 -19.42 6.52
C THR A 188 19.77 -19.51 5.00
N ARG A 189 20.92 -19.20 4.38
CA ARG A 189 21.12 -19.34 2.92
C ARG A 189 21.74 -20.68 2.54
N ILE A 190 22.43 -21.32 3.48
CA ILE A 190 22.96 -22.68 3.35
C ILE A 190 22.29 -23.54 4.41
N SER A 191 21.65 -24.63 4.01
CA SER A 191 21.03 -25.56 4.94
C SER A 191 22.07 -26.36 5.72
N GLU A 192 21.72 -26.86 6.91
CA GLU A 192 22.64 -27.71 7.68
C GLU A 192 23.01 -29.00 6.92
N GLN A 193 22.15 -29.47 6.02
CA GLN A 193 22.40 -30.67 5.20
C GLN A 193 23.50 -30.46 4.15
N GLU A 194 23.67 -29.23 3.67
CA GLU A 194 24.71 -28.86 2.71
C GLU A 194 26.08 -28.59 3.37
N ILE A 195 26.09 -28.41 4.70
CA ILE A 195 27.33 -28.20 5.45
C ILE A 195 27.99 -29.56 5.69
N ASN A 196 29.29 -29.65 5.46
CA ASN A 196 30.03 -30.88 5.64
C ASN A 196 29.92 -31.39 7.10
N SER A 197 29.62 -32.69 7.26
CA SER A 197 29.40 -33.31 8.57
C SER A 197 30.58 -33.17 9.54
N ARG A 198 31.84 -33.12 9.04
CA ARG A 198 33.02 -32.91 9.90
C ARG A 198 33.02 -31.51 10.52
N VAL A 199 32.58 -30.51 9.76
CA VAL A 199 32.48 -29.12 10.23
C VAL A 199 31.33 -28.98 11.22
N LEU A 200 30.19 -29.61 10.95
CA LEU A 200 29.08 -29.67 11.90
C LEU A 200 29.51 -30.28 13.24
N SER A 201 30.27 -31.39 13.21
CA SER A 201 30.79 -32.02 14.42
C SER A 201 31.74 -31.12 15.22
N MET A 202 32.57 -30.30 14.55
CA MET A 202 33.44 -29.34 15.21
C MET A 202 32.69 -28.16 15.84
N ILE A 203 31.58 -27.73 15.22
CA ILE A 203 30.83 -26.52 15.59
C ILE A 203 29.61 -26.85 16.46
N ARG A 204 29.29 -28.13 16.66
CA ARG A 204 28.06 -28.64 17.31
C ARG A 204 27.72 -27.94 18.62
N ASN A 205 28.74 -27.60 19.41
CA ASN A 205 28.58 -26.98 20.72
C ASN A 205 28.16 -25.49 20.67
N GLU A 206 28.34 -24.80 19.53
CA GLU A 206 28.17 -23.34 19.45
C GLU A 206 26.84 -22.89 18.80
N HIS A 207 25.96 -23.82 18.42
CA HIS A 207 24.67 -23.61 17.75
C HIS A 207 24.72 -22.67 16.53
N ILE A 208 24.51 -23.23 15.34
CA ILE A 208 24.49 -22.44 14.10
C ILE A 208 23.25 -21.54 14.07
N LYS A 209 23.46 -20.26 13.73
CA LYS A 209 22.39 -19.26 13.62
C LYS A 209 22.14 -18.82 12.18
N TYR A 210 23.17 -18.77 11.36
CA TYR A 210 23.05 -18.34 9.97
C TYR A 210 24.26 -18.80 9.15
N SER A 211 24.02 -19.27 7.94
CA SER A 211 25.08 -19.66 7.01
C SER A 211 24.85 -19.04 5.65
N VAL A 212 25.92 -18.57 5.00
CA VAL A 212 25.85 -17.87 3.71
C VAL A 212 27.06 -18.19 2.82
N PRO A 213 26.87 -18.37 1.50
CA PRO A 213 27.98 -18.51 0.58
C PRO A 213 28.64 -17.15 0.36
N VAL A 214 29.97 -17.12 0.35
CA VAL A 214 30.75 -15.90 0.16
C VAL A 214 31.95 -16.18 -0.74
N ILE A 215 32.47 -15.13 -1.38
CA ILE A 215 33.75 -15.19 -2.07
C ILE A 215 34.78 -14.50 -1.18
N LYS A 216 35.75 -15.28 -0.69
CA LYS A 216 36.86 -14.75 0.09
C LYS A 216 37.98 -14.31 -0.86
N TYR A 217 38.53 -13.13 -0.63
CA TYR A 217 39.74 -12.69 -1.31
C TYR A 217 40.97 -13.07 -0.49
N ASP A 218 41.93 -13.76 -1.12
CA ASP A 218 43.16 -14.13 -0.45
C ASP A 218 44.05 -12.92 -0.16
N ARG A 219 44.61 -12.89 1.05
CA ARG A 219 45.56 -11.88 1.52
C ARG A 219 46.73 -11.65 0.57
N ASN A 220 47.25 -12.73 -0.01
CA ASN A 220 48.34 -12.69 -0.96
C ASN A 220 47.77 -12.74 -2.37
N GLY A 221 47.60 -11.57 -2.98
CA GLY A 221 47.23 -11.44 -4.38
C GLY A 221 45.74 -11.33 -4.69
N PHE A 222 44.87 -11.28 -3.68
CA PHE A 222 43.41 -11.09 -3.83
C PHE A 222 42.75 -12.04 -4.82
N LYS A 223 43.18 -13.30 -4.84
CA LYS A 223 42.51 -14.31 -5.67
C LYS A 223 41.15 -14.64 -5.03
N PRO A 224 40.05 -14.63 -5.81
CA PRO A 224 38.72 -14.97 -5.31
C PRO A 224 38.64 -16.48 -5.04
N ARG A 225 38.09 -16.86 -3.88
CA ARG A 225 37.91 -18.24 -3.46
C ARG A 225 36.50 -18.42 -2.88
N PRO A 226 35.66 -19.32 -3.43
CA PRO A 226 34.34 -19.59 -2.86
C PRO A 226 34.52 -20.25 -1.49
N ARG A 227 33.79 -19.75 -0.49
CA ARG A 227 33.80 -20.22 0.90
C ARG A 227 32.38 -20.20 1.44
N GLN A 228 32.15 -21.00 2.48
CA GLN A 228 30.94 -20.91 3.28
C GLN A 228 31.27 -20.14 4.55
N LEU A 229 30.42 -19.18 4.93
CA LEU A 229 30.56 -18.44 6.16
C LEU A 229 29.42 -18.81 7.10
N ILE A 230 29.77 -19.37 8.26
CA ILE A 230 28.85 -19.89 9.26
C ILE A 230 28.93 -19.00 10.51
N LEU A 231 27.81 -18.44 10.92
CA LEU A 231 27.66 -17.66 12.15
C LEU A 231 27.10 -18.55 13.26
N THR A 232 27.86 -18.64 14.35
CA THR A 232 27.45 -19.29 15.59
C THR A 232 27.17 -18.24 16.65
N GLN A 233 26.75 -18.66 17.85
CA GLN A 233 26.53 -17.73 18.95
C GLN A 233 27.82 -17.04 19.45
N THR A 234 29.00 -17.62 19.21
CA THR A 234 30.28 -17.15 19.77
C THR A 234 31.28 -16.65 18.72
N ALA A 235 31.22 -17.15 17.48
CA ALA A 235 32.19 -16.84 16.44
C ALA A 235 31.63 -16.98 15.02
N ALA A 236 32.34 -16.41 14.05
CA ALA A 236 32.14 -16.64 12.63
C ALA A 236 33.22 -17.59 12.10
N TYR A 237 32.80 -18.60 11.33
CA TYR A 237 33.68 -19.61 10.73
C TYR A 237 33.72 -19.46 9.21
N VAL A 238 34.93 -19.41 8.65
CA VAL A 238 35.17 -19.47 7.21
C VAL A 238 35.57 -20.90 6.87
N VAL A 239 34.76 -21.56 6.04
CA VAL A 239 34.84 -22.98 5.74
C VAL A 239 35.12 -23.20 4.26
N GLU A 240 35.98 -24.17 3.96
CA GLU A 240 36.18 -24.75 2.63
C GLU A 240 35.93 -26.25 2.74
N GLU A 241 34.85 -26.72 2.12
CA GLU A 241 34.43 -28.13 2.14
C GLU A 241 34.40 -28.71 3.57
N ALA A 242 35.32 -29.63 3.89
CA ALA A 242 35.42 -30.28 5.19
C ALA A 242 36.38 -29.59 6.18
N LYS A 243 36.97 -28.44 5.81
CA LYS A 243 38.04 -27.77 6.60
C LYS A 243 37.63 -26.37 7.02
N VAL A 244 37.70 -26.11 8.32
CA VAL A 244 37.63 -24.75 8.86
C VAL A 244 38.95 -24.02 8.58
N LYS A 245 38.91 -22.95 7.79
CA LYS A 245 40.10 -22.17 7.40
C LYS A 245 40.42 -21.05 8.36
N GLN A 246 39.40 -20.42 8.93
CA GLN A 246 39.57 -19.33 9.88
C GLN A 246 38.36 -19.28 10.80
N ARG A 247 38.62 -19.14 12.10
CA ARG A 247 37.62 -18.82 13.13
C ARG A 247 37.85 -17.38 13.56
N VAL A 248 36.82 -16.56 13.50
CA VAL A 248 36.83 -15.16 13.92
C VAL A 248 35.92 -15.03 15.13
N SER A 249 36.51 -14.89 16.31
CA SER A 249 35.72 -14.69 17.53
C SER A 249 35.13 -13.28 17.54
N TYR A 250 33.89 -13.13 18.02
CA TYR A 250 33.27 -11.82 18.12
C TYR A 250 33.99 -10.87 19.06
N SER A 251 34.75 -11.36 20.06
CA SER A 251 35.59 -10.52 20.92
C SER A 251 36.75 -9.87 20.14
N SER A 252 37.39 -10.63 19.26
CA SER A 252 38.50 -10.17 18.40
C SER A 252 38.08 -9.23 17.28
N LEU A 253 36.78 -9.05 17.04
CA LEU A 253 36.27 -8.20 15.97
C LEU A 253 36.25 -6.73 16.42
N LYS A 254 37.17 -5.91 15.86
CA LYS A 254 37.26 -4.46 16.10
C LYS A 254 36.15 -3.70 15.37
N GLY A 255 35.90 -4.07 14.12
CA GLY A 255 35.08 -3.30 13.20
C GLY A 255 34.70 -4.08 11.97
N ILE A 256 33.66 -3.61 11.28
CA ILE A 256 33.33 -4.07 9.93
C ILE A 256 33.21 -2.84 9.05
N SER A 257 33.89 -2.84 7.92
CA SER A 257 33.80 -1.75 6.96
C SER A 257 33.19 -2.23 5.66
N VAL A 258 32.29 -1.42 5.11
CA VAL A 258 31.72 -1.57 3.77
C VAL A 258 31.83 -0.26 3.02
N SER A 259 31.77 -0.31 1.70
CA SER A 259 31.70 0.89 0.86
C SER A 259 30.30 1.53 0.89
N ASN A 260 30.22 2.78 0.44
CA ASN A 260 28.96 3.47 0.14
C ASN A 260 28.37 3.11 -1.25
N LEU A 261 29.11 2.44 -2.12
CA LEU A 261 28.70 2.13 -3.50
C LEU A 261 27.81 0.87 -3.59
N SER A 262 27.44 0.47 -4.80
CA SER A 262 26.57 -0.67 -5.09
C SER A 262 27.23 -2.06 -5.01
N ASP A 263 28.47 -2.19 -4.52
CA ASP A 263 29.15 -3.49 -4.37
C ASP A 263 28.71 -4.30 -3.14
N GLY A 264 29.12 -5.57 -3.12
CA GLY A 264 28.92 -6.54 -2.04
C GLY A 264 30.16 -6.83 -1.20
N ILE A 265 31.16 -5.95 -1.17
CA ILE A 265 32.42 -6.20 -0.45
C ILE A 265 32.30 -5.82 1.03
N ILE A 266 32.84 -6.68 1.89
CA ILE A 266 32.82 -6.56 3.35
C ILE A 266 34.23 -6.82 3.86
N VAL A 267 34.71 -5.93 4.73
CA VAL A 267 36.00 -6.06 5.40
C VAL A 267 35.78 -6.24 6.90
N PHE A 268 36.28 -7.33 7.46
CA PHE A 268 36.33 -7.57 8.89
C PHE A 268 37.67 -7.11 9.44
N HIS A 269 37.64 -6.15 10.37
CA HIS A 269 38.82 -5.69 11.09
C HIS A 269 39.02 -6.52 12.35
N ILE A 270 40.11 -7.29 12.39
CA ILE A 270 40.36 -8.30 13.42
C ILE A 270 41.58 -7.88 14.24
N THR A 271 41.47 -7.92 15.56
CA THR A 271 42.62 -7.72 16.45
C THR A 271 43.62 -8.86 16.28
N CYS A 272 44.84 -8.53 15.88
CA CYS A 272 45.96 -9.45 15.85
C CYS A 272 46.87 -9.17 17.04
N GLU A 273 46.80 -10.00 18.07
CA GLU A 273 47.69 -9.90 19.23
C GLU A 273 49.01 -10.67 18.99
N ASN A 274 48.99 -11.64 18.08
CA ASN A 274 50.14 -12.47 17.75
C ASN A 274 50.50 -12.37 16.25
N PRO A 275 51.79 -12.31 15.87
CA PRO A 275 52.22 -12.22 14.47
C PRO A 275 51.89 -13.48 13.64
N LYS A 276 51.57 -14.61 14.29
CA LYS A 276 51.09 -15.84 13.63
C LYS A 276 49.58 -15.82 13.34
N GLN A 277 48.82 -14.88 13.92
CA GLN A 277 47.38 -14.79 13.71
C GLN A 277 47.05 -14.16 12.36
N LYS A 278 45.90 -14.56 11.85
CA LYS A 278 45.37 -14.13 10.56
C LYS A 278 44.71 -12.75 10.74
N GLY A 279 45.21 -11.74 10.00
CA GLY A 279 44.66 -10.38 9.98
C GLY A 279 43.28 -10.25 9.37
N ASP A 280 42.99 -9.05 8.91
CA ASP A 280 41.71 -8.64 8.35
C ASP A 280 41.24 -9.60 7.24
N LEU A 281 39.92 -9.73 7.15
CA LEU A 281 39.26 -10.66 6.24
C LEU A 281 38.40 -9.87 5.25
N VAL A 282 38.72 -10.01 3.97
CA VAL A 282 37.97 -9.39 2.86
C VAL A 282 37.11 -10.46 2.18
N ILE A 283 35.80 -10.22 2.14
CA ILE A 283 34.84 -11.12 1.51
C ILE A 283 33.87 -10.33 0.64
N GLN A 284 33.30 -10.99 -0.36
CA GLN A 284 32.14 -10.53 -1.11
C GLN A 284 30.94 -11.42 -0.78
N CYS A 285 29.79 -10.79 -0.55
CA CYS A 285 28.55 -11.44 -0.20
C CYS A 285 27.39 -10.78 -0.95
N ASP A 286 26.63 -11.57 -1.70
CA ASP A 286 25.45 -11.08 -2.44
C ASP A 286 24.33 -10.67 -1.48
N HIS A 287 24.24 -11.33 -0.32
CA HIS A 287 23.26 -11.07 0.73
C HIS A 287 23.82 -10.17 1.84
N LEU A 288 24.64 -9.17 1.48
CA LEU A 288 25.37 -8.29 2.41
C LEU A 288 24.50 -7.74 3.55
N TYR A 289 23.34 -7.16 3.22
CA TYR A 289 22.46 -6.54 4.20
C TYR A 289 21.88 -7.54 5.20
N GLU A 290 21.45 -8.71 4.72
CA GLU A 290 20.94 -9.79 5.56
C GLU A 290 22.04 -10.30 6.50
N PHE A 291 23.21 -10.61 5.93
CA PHE A 291 24.35 -11.13 6.64
C PHE A 291 24.84 -10.18 7.74
N LEU A 292 25.09 -8.92 7.41
CA LEU A 292 25.62 -7.93 8.35
C LEU A 292 24.61 -7.60 9.46
N THR A 293 23.32 -7.53 9.12
CA THR A 293 22.28 -7.31 10.12
C THR A 293 22.25 -8.47 11.12
N LYS A 294 22.24 -9.72 10.64
CA LYS A 294 22.26 -10.89 11.52
C LYS A 294 23.51 -10.97 12.36
N LEU A 295 24.68 -10.72 11.76
CA LEU A 295 25.94 -10.69 12.49
C LEU A 295 25.93 -9.62 13.57
N SER A 296 25.43 -8.42 13.28
CA SER A 296 25.37 -7.33 14.26
C SER A 296 24.52 -7.67 15.49
N ILE A 297 23.44 -8.44 15.29
CA ILE A 297 22.54 -8.90 16.35
C ILE A 297 23.19 -10.02 17.15
N ILE A 298 23.76 -11.03 16.48
CA ILE A 298 24.40 -12.17 17.14
C ILE A 298 25.63 -11.74 17.95
N ALA A 299 26.47 -10.89 17.37
CA ALA A 299 27.67 -10.38 18.03
C ALA A 299 27.38 -9.25 19.03
N ASN A 300 26.12 -8.80 19.14
CA ASN A 300 25.69 -7.63 19.92
C ASN A 300 26.57 -6.37 19.69
N LYS A 301 26.95 -6.15 18.44
CA LYS A 301 27.89 -5.10 18.00
C LYS A 301 27.30 -4.37 16.81
N GLN A 302 26.28 -3.53 17.03
CA GLN A 302 25.66 -2.74 15.95
C GLN A 302 26.55 -1.57 15.53
N ASN A 303 27.22 -0.93 16.50
CA ASN A 303 27.99 0.30 16.28
C ASN A 303 29.36 0.07 15.60
N ILE A 304 29.72 -1.17 15.31
CA ILE A 304 31.04 -1.50 14.72
C ILE A 304 31.02 -1.45 13.19
N ILE A 305 29.84 -1.43 12.58
CA ILE A 305 29.68 -1.42 11.13
C ILE A 305 29.78 0.03 10.63
N LYS A 306 30.80 0.29 9.82
CA LYS A 306 31.07 1.61 9.22
C LYS A 306 30.91 1.54 7.71
N VAL A 307 30.21 2.53 7.18
CA VAL A 307 30.12 2.76 5.73
C VAL A 307 31.16 3.83 5.37
N VAL A 308 32.10 3.48 4.51
CA VAL A 308 33.28 4.29 4.17
C VAL A 308 33.20 4.71 2.70
N GLN A 309 33.67 5.92 2.40
CA GLN A 309 33.81 6.43 1.04
C GLN A 309 35.27 6.35 0.59
N GLY A 310 35.51 5.98 -0.67
CA GLY A 310 36.86 5.94 -1.25
C GLY A 310 37.59 4.62 -0.99
N SER A 311 38.44 4.56 0.04
CA SER A 311 39.31 3.40 0.31
C SER A 311 39.16 2.87 1.72
N ILE A 312 39.17 1.55 1.91
CA ILE A 312 39.23 0.89 3.20
C ILE A 312 40.64 0.33 3.42
N LYS A 313 41.33 0.79 4.46
CA LYS A 313 42.62 0.23 4.87
C LYS A 313 42.43 -1.13 5.54
N ILE A 314 43.28 -2.09 5.21
CA ILE A 314 43.24 -3.45 5.76
C ILE A 314 44.61 -3.86 6.29
N GLU A 315 44.61 -4.56 7.42
CA GLU A 315 45.82 -5.14 8.00
C GLU A 315 45.91 -6.63 7.61
N ILE A 316 46.83 -6.98 6.71
CA ILE A 316 46.95 -8.35 6.19
C ILE A 316 47.58 -9.27 7.25
N GLN A 317 48.68 -8.80 7.84
CA GLN A 317 49.44 -9.40 8.94
C GLN A 317 50.04 -8.24 9.73
N THR A 318 50.47 -8.48 10.97
CA THR A 318 51.08 -7.47 11.83
C THR A 318 52.18 -6.71 11.07
N GLY A 319 51.96 -5.41 10.80
CA GLY A 319 52.89 -4.53 10.07
C GLY A 319 52.82 -4.56 8.53
N LYS A 320 51.94 -5.36 7.91
CA LYS A 320 51.68 -5.35 6.46
C LYS A 320 50.27 -4.83 6.18
N GLU A 321 50.20 -3.56 5.81
CA GLU A 321 48.95 -2.90 5.41
C GLU A 321 48.71 -3.01 3.90
N SER A 322 47.44 -2.98 3.52
CA SER A 322 46.98 -2.82 2.14
C SER A 322 45.66 -2.04 2.16
N ALA A 323 45.05 -1.83 0.99
CA ALA A 323 43.78 -1.15 0.89
C ALA A 323 42.86 -1.83 -0.12
N VAL A 324 41.57 -1.61 0.08
CA VAL A 324 40.49 -1.89 -0.87
C VAL A 324 39.97 -0.56 -1.36
N ASP A 325 40.16 -0.27 -2.64
CA ASP A 325 39.82 1.00 -3.28
C ASP A 325 38.53 0.83 -4.10
N PHE A 326 37.57 1.72 -3.86
CA PHE A 326 36.25 1.67 -4.48
C PHE A 326 36.11 2.77 -5.53
N SER A 327 35.63 2.39 -6.71
CA SER A 327 35.39 3.31 -7.83
C SER A 327 34.10 2.96 -8.55
N ARG A 328 33.58 3.90 -9.34
CA ARG A 328 32.42 3.67 -10.21
C ARG A 328 32.88 3.34 -11.63
N GLY A 329 32.14 2.48 -12.31
CA GLY A 329 32.39 2.14 -13.71
C GLY A 329 31.15 1.58 -14.41
N GLN A 330 31.31 1.27 -15.69
CA GLN A 330 30.23 0.72 -16.53
C GLN A 330 29.92 -0.75 -16.22
N GLU A 331 30.91 -1.51 -15.75
CA GLU A 331 30.74 -2.92 -15.38
C GLU A 331 31.28 -3.17 -13.98
N PRO A 332 30.58 -4.00 -13.17
CA PRO A 332 31.07 -4.37 -11.86
C PRO A 332 32.24 -5.35 -11.98
N GLN A 333 33.42 -4.99 -11.46
CA GLN A 333 34.62 -5.81 -11.53
C GLN A 333 35.45 -5.71 -10.24
N VAL A 334 36.08 -6.82 -9.84
CA VAL A 334 37.00 -6.87 -8.70
C VAL A 334 38.33 -7.47 -9.13
N TYR A 335 39.41 -6.71 -8.99
CA TYR A 335 40.74 -7.12 -9.44
C TYR A 335 41.85 -6.48 -8.61
N LYS A 336 43.05 -7.06 -8.66
CA LYS A 336 44.24 -6.48 -8.03
C LYS A 336 44.85 -5.41 -8.93
N ALA A 337 44.96 -4.17 -8.46
CA ALA A 337 45.64 -3.11 -9.20
C ALA A 337 47.17 -3.22 -9.14
N LYS A 338 47.84 -2.48 -10.03
CA LYS A 338 49.30 -2.40 -10.11
C LYS A 338 49.95 -1.87 -8.83
N ASN A 339 49.24 -1.03 -8.08
CA ASN A 339 49.65 -0.54 -6.75
C ASN A 339 49.59 -1.62 -5.66
N GLY A 340 49.09 -2.82 -5.97
CA GLY A 340 48.97 -3.93 -5.03
C GLY A 340 47.67 -3.93 -4.23
N HIS A 341 46.81 -2.93 -4.38
CA HIS A 341 45.51 -2.82 -3.72
C HIS A 341 44.44 -3.65 -4.43
N LEU A 342 43.34 -3.93 -3.73
CA LEU A 342 42.15 -4.52 -4.33
C LEU A 342 41.26 -3.41 -4.88
N MET A 343 41.09 -3.35 -6.20
CA MET A 343 40.14 -2.43 -6.83
C MET A 343 38.77 -3.09 -6.93
N VAL A 344 37.75 -2.35 -6.51
CA VAL A 344 36.34 -2.72 -6.63
C VAL A 344 35.67 -1.64 -7.47
N VAL A 345 35.25 -2.02 -8.67
CA VAL A 345 34.47 -1.18 -9.57
C VAL A 345 33.01 -1.55 -9.38
N SER A 346 32.20 -0.57 -8.98
CA SER A 346 30.76 -0.70 -8.79
C SER A 346 30.02 -0.11 -9.98
N LEU A 347 28.89 -0.70 -10.36
CA LEU A 347 28.05 -0.21 -11.45
C LEU A 347 27.54 1.19 -11.12
N ASP A 348 27.75 2.14 -12.04
CA ASP A 348 27.18 3.46 -11.93
C ASP A 348 25.67 3.42 -12.22
N LEU A 349 24.86 3.49 -11.17
CA LEU A 349 23.40 3.48 -11.29
C LEU A 349 22.87 4.77 -11.95
N CYS A 350 23.70 5.80 -12.12
CA CYS A 350 23.31 7.05 -12.78
C CYS A 350 23.33 6.97 -14.32
N SER A 351 24.03 6.01 -14.94
CA SER A 351 24.18 5.95 -16.40
C SER A 351 23.04 5.23 -17.14
N GLY A 352 22.12 4.57 -16.44
CA GLY A 352 21.10 3.69 -17.03
C GLY A 352 19.64 4.12 -16.89
N LEU A 353 19.35 5.21 -16.16
CA LEU A 353 17.99 5.70 -15.96
C LEU A 353 17.91 7.16 -16.41
N ASN A 354 17.29 7.38 -17.58
CA ASN A 354 16.67 8.65 -17.93
C ASN A 354 15.52 8.94 -16.93
N PHE A 355 15.87 9.33 -15.71
CA PHE A 355 14.97 10.00 -14.77
C PHE A 355 15.75 11.14 -14.15
N PRO A 356 15.24 12.38 -14.21
CA PRO A 356 16.00 13.54 -13.73
C PRO A 356 16.19 13.40 -12.23
N CYS A 357 17.45 13.32 -11.79
CA CYS A 357 17.84 13.65 -10.42
C CYS A 357 17.46 15.11 -10.15
N ARG A 358 16.20 15.37 -9.79
CA ARG A 358 15.84 16.57 -9.05
C ARG A 358 16.01 16.27 -7.57
N ILE A 359 17.13 16.75 -7.06
CA ILE A 359 17.31 17.09 -5.66
C ILE A 359 16.33 18.24 -5.36
N GLN A 360 15.44 18.03 -4.38
CA GLN A 360 14.86 19.07 -3.53
C GLN A 360 14.70 18.51 -2.13
#